data_AF-A0A539E2J1-F1
#
_entry.id   AF-A0A539E2J1-F1
#
_cell.length_a   1.000
_cell.length_b   1.000
_cell.length_c   1.000
_cell.angle_alpha   90.00
_cell.angle_beta   90.00
_cell.angle_gamma   90.00
#
_symmetry.space_group_name_H-M   'P 1'
#
loop_
_entity.id
_entity.type
_entity.pdbx_description
1 polymer ?
#
loop_
_entity_poly.entity_id
_entity_poly.type
_entity_poly.pdbx_seq_one_letter_code
_entity_poly.pdbx_strand_id
1 'polypeptide(L)'
;MLSWNGSLADSSTGGVATPTLTVVSYRVIEVAGEFRLIRVHCFGVSTAPPNPVFTVTPACDTAVVLRELEPPPPGFTWIPGVTAPSWVLTVSNALAADDISGPGDTVADPGLDSKNARRVVVTINGGGDAAGLGGGQNQISLSAGGTAREYNLTTDDLSGAPTFIASRSRCGGNFGMIVDKSGSISQTQMDSIKGGIRNFIDAFAGTPIKLEVVTFSATSTTLDSAGGWTRYYDMLIDSDVNELKGLVGDPADPSSGIQRGGGTNWEDGFFRMLRNTDGTVQSSLPGTLIFFTDGVPTRSRLDYSSATAPAVPDPLDNGLPGTDGGSFYQIGWNRAERIVRDRGQINLIGVYVSPNLTATSQWTNQGAGYHWVYEVGDTVVYEQGATTYERNANVVYQVQGSGMRFERWNGSSWVSAASGYSSSSSQARNAYLTANTSPNPPDPGDNYRARRTGSSSSWVAITQAQYEASNTGSGTGEGFRTTVSPSLSSTWVSATAAQYNGSNTTTDSSDGWRTSTSWVTTTQGVYEAGNVNSGTADGYRTTVSGTPSVWSAATQAQFDASNTTSDDLDGWRGVKSYSLPYTNYEATTTLDINNSATIGNIVVGNRSGVAGGYVEASPAGGPYTNADVADLFVLPDYTNFS
;
A
#
# COMPACT_ATOMS: atom_id res chain seq x y z
N MET A 1 37.87 -33.55 54.53
CA MET A 1 38.77 -34.44 53.77
C MET A 1 38.57 -34.13 52.30
N LEU A 2 39.65 -33.80 51.57
CA LEU A 2 39.61 -33.55 50.13
C LEU A 2 40.08 -34.83 49.44
N SER A 3 39.31 -35.33 48.49
CA SER A 3 39.66 -36.50 47.70
C SER A 3 39.33 -36.23 46.25
N TRP A 4 40.24 -36.59 45.35
CA TRP A 4 39.99 -36.51 43.92
C TRP A 4 40.66 -37.67 43.21
N ASN A 5 40.00 -38.11 42.13
CA ASN A 5 40.56 -39.06 41.20
C ASN A 5 41.34 -38.30 40.13
N GLY A 6 42.56 -38.74 39.85
CA GLY A 6 43.36 -38.27 38.74
C GLY A 6 43.66 -39.41 37.79
N SER A 7 44.50 -39.12 36.79
CA SER A 7 45.14 -40.16 36.00
C SER A 7 46.59 -39.78 35.72
N LEU A 8 47.47 -40.77 35.71
CA LEU A 8 48.85 -40.62 35.26
C LEU A 8 49.00 -41.31 33.91
N ALA A 9 49.61 -40.61 32.96
CA ALA A 9 50.01 -41.21 31.71
C ALA A 9 51.21 -42.13 31.99
N ASP A 10 50.98 -43.44 31.89
CA ASP A 10 52.05 -44.41 31.99
C ASP A 10 52.63 -44.68 30.59
N SER A 11 53.88 -44.27 30.39
CA SER A 11 54.61 -44.48 29.14
C SER A 11 54.93 -45.95 28.87
N SER A 12 54.84 -46.82 29.88
CA SER A 12 55.10 -48.26 29.76
C SER A 12 53.90 -49.10 29.31
N THR A 13 52.68 -48.55 29.35
CA THR A 13 51.43 -49.23 28.95
C THR A 13 50.83 -48.70 27.64
N GLY A 14 51.63 -48.00 26.83
CA GLY A 14 51.18 -47.48 25.53
C GLY A 14 50.25 -46.26 25.63
N GLY A 15 50.35 -45.47 26.71
CA GLY A 15 49.56 -44.24 26.89
C GLY A 15 48.19 -44.45 27.53
N VAL A 16 47.90 -45.65 28.05
CA VAL A 16 46.68 -45.90 28.83
C VAL A 16 46.81 -45.18 30.18
N ALA A 17 45.86 -44.30 30.46
CA ALA A 17 45.87 -43.48 31.67
C ALA A 17 45.55 -44.35 32.90
N THR A 18 46.50 -44.46 33.84
CA THR A 18 46.30 -45.21 35.09
C THR A 18 45.58 -44.33 36.10
N PRO A 19 44.42 -44.75 36.65
CA PRO A 19 43.71 -43.95 37.62
C PRO A 19 44.52 -43.79 38.91
N THR A 20 44.52 -42.58 39.45
CA THR A 20 45.12 -42.24 40.73
C THR A 20 44.07 -41.72 41.69
N LEU A 21 44.29 -41.94 42.98
CA LEU A 21 43.48 -41.37 44.05
C LEU A 21 44.40 -40.58 44.96
N THR A 22 44.13 -39.28 45.08
CA THR A 22 44.78 -38.43 46.06
C THR A 22 43.79 -38.09 47.15
N VAL A 23 44.17 -38.31 48.40
CA VAL A 23 43.39 -37.93 49.58
C VAL A 23 44.23 -37.01 50.46
N VAL A 24 43.73 -35.81 50.69
CA VAL A 24 44.31 -34.84 51.60
C VAL A 24 43.37 -34.64 52.78
N SER A 25 43.88 -34.88 53.99
CA SER A 25 43.16 -34.57 55.23
C SER A 25 44.00 -33.64 56.10
N TYR A 26 43.34 -32.68 56.74
CA TYR A 26 43.94 -31.84 57.75
C TYR A 26 43.44 -32.33 59.12
N ARG A 27 44.36 -32.54 60.05
CA ARG A 27 44.07 -33.12 61.37
C ARG A 27 44.76 -32.29 62.44
N VAL A 28 44.14 -32.18 63.61
CA VAL A 28 44.81 -31.58 64.77
C VAL A 28 45.46 -32.67 65.59
N ILE A 29 46.70 -32.42 65.98
CA ILE A 29 47.42 -33.22 66.96
C ILE A 29 47.88 -32.31 68.09
N GLU A 30 48.01 -32.86 69.29
CA GLU A 30 48.65 -32.19 70.42
C GLU A 30 50.02 -32.83 70.61
N VAL A 31 51.07 -31.99 70.65
CA VAL A 31 52.44 -32.46 70.88
C VAL A 31 53.06 -31.56 71.94
N ALA A 32 53.33 -32.14 73.11
CA ALA A 32 53.93 -31.43 74.26
C ALA A 32 53.15 -30.17 74.70
N GLY A 33 51.82 -30.24 74.72
CA GLY A 33 50.94 -29.14 75.14
C GLY A 33 50.63 -28.10 74.04
N GLU A 34 51.14 -28.29 72.82
CA GLU A 34 50.90 -27.41 71.68
C GLU A 34 49.95 -28.09 70.67
N PHE A 35 48.86 -27.43 70.31
CA PHE A 35 47.96 -27.89 69.24
C PHE A 35 48.53 -27.50 67.86
N ARG A 36 48.66 -28.48 66.98
CA ARG A 36 49.22 -28.33 65.62
C ARG A 36 48.26 -28.85 64.57
N LEU A 37 48.16 -28.15 63.44
CA LEU A 37 47.46 -28.64 62.24
C LEU A 37 48.46 -29.40 61.40
N ILE A 38 48.23 -30.68 61.16
CA ILE A 38 48.99 -31.47 60.20
C ILE A 38 48.19 -31.69 58.93
N ARG A 39 48.87 -31.64 57.78
CA ARG A 39 48.37 -32.13 56.49
C ARG A 39 48.85 -33.56 56.31
N VAL A 40 47.90 -34.47 56.18
CA VAL A 40 48.14 -35.87 55.77
C VAL A 40 47.77 -35.97 54.30
N HIS A 41 48.76 -36.24 53.45
CA HIS A 41 48.60 -36.43 52.02
C HIS A 41 48.85 -37.89 51.67
N CYS A 42 47.80 -38.60 51.29
CA CYS A 42 47.85 -39.99 50.87
C CYS A 42 47.69 -40.08 49.35
N PHE A 43 48.60 -40.77 48.68
CA PHE A 43 48.56 -41.00 47.24
C PHE A 43 48.50 -42.49 46.93
N GLY A 44 47.55 -42.89 46.10
CA GLY A 44 47.36 -44.27 45.64
C GLY A 44 47.26 -44.36 44.12
N VAL A 45 47.81 -45.42 43.54
CA VAL A 45 47.68 -45.78 42.12
C VAL A 45 46.87 -47.07 42.00
N SER A 46 45.89 -47.11 41.09
CA SER A 46 45.12 -48.33 40.81
C SER A 46 45.95 -49.30 39.97
N THR A 47 45.80 -50.61 40.20
CA THR A 47 46.55 -51.64 39.48
C THR A 47 45.75 -52.37 38.38
N ALA A 48 44.45 -52.10 38.17
CA ALA A 48 43.69 -52.68 37.05
C ALA A 48 42.35 -51.95 36.72
N PRO A 49 42.06 -51.61 35.44
CA PRO A 49 40.71 -51.31 34.94
C PRO A 49 39.89 -52.61 34.75
N PRO A 50 38.53 -52.59 34.75
CA PRO A 50 37.63 -51.44 34.74
C PRO A 50 37.03 -51.09 36.11
N ASN A 51 37.43 -51.79 37.18
CA ASN A 51 36.89 -51.59 38.52
C ASN A 51 38.06 -51.39 39.51
N PRO A 52 38.45 -50.13 39.82
CA PRO A 52 39.67 -49.86 40.57
C PRO A 52 39.51 -50.29 42.02
N VAL A 53 40.11 -51.44 42.37
CA VAL A 53 40.35 -51.79 43.76
C VAL A 53 41.71 -51.20 44.15
N PHE A 54 41.71 -50.17 45.00
CA PHE A 54 42.94 -49.61 45.60
C PHE A 54 43.45 -50.56 46.68
N THR A 55 44.10 -51.67 46.29
CA THR A 55 44.61 -52.71 47.19
C THR A 55 45.98 -52.39 47.79
N VAL A 56 46.65 -51.32 47.35
CA VAL A 56 47.95 -50.92 47.88
C VAL A 56 47.75 -49.85 48.95
N THR A 57 48.33 -50.04 50.14
CA THR A 57 48.34 -49.04 51.21
C THR A 57 48.86 -47.71 50.63
N PRO A 58 48.04 -46.65 50.55
CA PRO A 58 48.49 -45.41 49.95
C PRO A 58 49.67 -44.85 50.75
N ALA A 59 50.72 -44.42 50.05
CA ALA A 59 51.83 -43.76 50.70
C ALA A 59 51.32 -42.42 51.25
N CYS A 60 51.38 -42.26 52.57
CA CYS A 60 50.87 -41.07 53.26
C CYS A 60 52.03 -40.28 53.87
N ASP A 61 52.18 -39.03 53.45
CA ASP A 61 53.12 -38.08 54.04
C ASP A 61 52.39 -37.15 54.99
N THR A 62 53.03 -36.82 56.11
CA THR A 62 52.50 -35.85 57.08
C THR A 62 53.41 -34.63 57.20
N ALA A 63 52.84 -33.44 57.09
CA ALA A 63 53.56 -32.17 57.29
C ALA A 63 52.82 -31.29 58.30
N VAL A 64 53.55 -30.60 59.19
CA VAL A 64 52.97 -29.57 60.07
C VAL A 64 52.69 -28.32 59.24
N VAL A 65 51.44 -27.86 59.25
CA VAL A 65 50.96 -26.71 58.47
C VAL A 65 50.85 -25.48 59.35
N LEU A 66 50.30 -25.63 60.56
CA LEU A 66 50.15 -24.57 61.56
C LEU A 66 50.57 -25.08 62.93
N ARG A 67 51.08 -24.16 63.74
CA ARG A 67 51.51 -24.34 65.14
C ARG A 67 50.70 -23.40 66.02
N GLU A 68 50.75 -23.62 67.33
CA GLU A 68 50.13 -22.74 68.34
C GLU A 68 48.63 -22.48 68.07
N LEU A 69 47.90 -23.53 67.69
CA LEU A 69 46.47 -23.40 67.46
C LEU A 69 45.70 -23.26 68.76
N GLU A 70 44.55 -22.59 68.66
CA GLU A 70 43.58 -22.54 69.74
C GLU A 70 43.12 -23.97 70.12
N PRO A 71 43.08 -24.31 71.43
CA PRO A 71 42.54 -25.58 71.89
C PRO A 71 41.08 -25.78 71.44
N PRO A 72 40.60 -27.03 71.35
CA PRO A 72 39.20 -27.31 71.10
C PRO A 72 38.29 -26.59 72.11
N PRO A 73 37.13 -26.05 71.69
CA PRO A 73 36.20 -25.36 72.60
C PRO A 73 35.80 -26.23 73.80
N PRO A 74 35.59 -25.65 74.99
CA PRO A 74 35.15 -26.39 76.17
C PRO A 74 33.87 -27.20 75.88
N GLY A 75 33.85 -28.49 76.25
CA GLY A 75 32.72 -29.39 76.04
C GLY A 75 32.76 -30.23 74.74
N PHE A 76 33.79 -30.06 73.89
CA PHE A 76 33.98 -30.87 72.69
C PHE A 76 34.86 -32.11 72.97
N THR A 77 34.39 -33.32 72.61
CA THR A 77 35.22 -34.54 72.68
C THR A 77 36.19 -34.56 71.50
N TRP A 78 37.44 -34.19 71.77
CA TRP A 78 38.52 -34.22 70.79
C TRP A 78 39.35 -35.51 70.92
N ILE A 79 39.64 -36.16 69.79
CA ILE A 79 40.50 -37.33 69.68
C ILE A 79 41.70 -36.95 68.78
N PRO A 80 42.94 -37.02 69.31
CA PRO A 80 44.14 -36.67 68.54
C PRO A 80 44.22 -37.41 67.21
N GLY A 81 44.45 -36.65 66.13
CA GLY A 81 44.60 -37.23 64.79
C GLY A 81 43.33 -37.82 64.19
N VAL A 82 42.17 -37.74 64.86
CA VAL A 82 40.89 -38.27 64.36
C VAL A 82 39.86 -37.14 64.19
N THR A 83 39.74 -36.25 65.18
CA THR A 83 38.75 -35.17 65.14
C THR A 83 39.15 -34.09 64.13
N ALA A 84 38.20 -33.69 63.27
CA ALA A 84 38.41 -32.63 62.29
C ALA A 84 38.45 -31.23 62.98
N PRO A 85 39.34 -30.32 62.53
CA PRO A 85 39.50 -28.97 63.11
C PRO A 85 38.38 -27.98 62.77
N SER A 86 37.10 -28.29 62.99
CA SER A 86 36.02 -27.39 62.57
C SER A 86 36.08 -25.99 63.22
N TRP A 87 36.79 -25.82 64.35
CA TRP A 87 36.97 -24.53 65.04
C TRP A 87 38.13 -23.68 64.49
N VAL A 88 39.02 -24.27 63.67
CA VAL A 88 40.17 -23.57 63.04
C VAL A 88 40.02 -23.53 61.52
N LEU A 89 39.40 -24.55 60.93
CA LEU A 89 39.25 -24.74 59.50
C LEU A 89 37.83 -25.23 59.19
N THR A 90 37.08 -24.40 58.46
CA THR A 90 35.73 -24.74 57.99
C THR A 90 35.79 -25.01 56.49
N VAL A 91 35.26 -26.16 56.06
CA VAL A 91 35.04 -26.45 54.63
C VAL A 91 33.54 -26.45 54.38
N SER A 92 33.08 -25.55 53.52
CA SER A 92 31.68 -25.41 53.14
C SER A 92 31.52 -25.45 51.61
N ASN A 93 30.28 -25.43 51.14
CA ASN A 93 30.00 -25.19 49.73
C ASN A 93 30.40 -23.76 49.38
N ALA A 94 30.83 -23.53 48.13
CA ALA A 94 31.12 -22.18 47.67
C ALA A 94 29.88 -21.28 47.77
N LEU A 95 30.05 -20.11 48.41
CA LEU A 95 29.07 -19.02 48.39
C LEU A 95 29.25 -18.18 47.12
N ALA A 96 28.39 -17.18 46.91
CA ALA A 96 28.50 -16.27 45.76
C ALA A 96 29.86 -15.52 45.78
N ALA A 97 30.32 -15.08 44.61
CA ALA A 97 31.67 -14.50 44.45
C ALA A 97 31.87 -13.17 45.22
N ASP A 98 30.77 -12.51 45.57
CA ASP A 98 30.68 -11.25 46.33
C ASP A 98 30.36 -11.45 47.82
N ASP A 99 30.27 -12.71 48.29
CA ASP A 99 29.88 -13.00 49.67
C ASP A 99 31.04 -12.79 50.67
N ILE A 100 30.91 -11.76 51.51
CA ILE A 100 31.85 -11.39 52.57
C ILE A 100 31.47 -11.94 53.96
N SER A 101 30.40 -12.74 54.06
CA SER A 101 29.91 -13.25 55.34
C SER A 101 30.82 -14.34 55.93
N GLY A 102 30.82 -14.38 57.28
CA GLY A 102 31.71 -15.22 58.08
C GLY A 102 31.39 -16.71 58.01
N PRO A 103 32.20 -17.57 58.65
CA PRO A 103 31.95 -19.01 58.68
C PRO A 103 30.63 -19.32 59.41
N GLY A 104 29.61 -19.77 58.66
CA GLY A 104 28.32 -20.21 59.22
C GLY A 104 27.10 -19.89 58.36
N ASP A 105 27.19 -18.94 57.43
CA ASP A 105 26.04 -18.55 56.62
C ASP A 105 25.76 -19.51 55.45
N THR A 106 24.54 -20.04 55.41
CA THR A 106 23.99 -20.78 54.27
C THR A 106 23.05 -19.87 53.50
N VAL A 107 23.55 -19.13 52.52
CA VAL A 107 22.68 -18.49 51.53
C VAL A 107 22.29 -19.57 50.52
N ALA A 108 21.02 -19.98 50.55
CA ALA A 108 20.44 -20.87 49.55
C ALA A 108 20.30 -20.09 48.24
N ASP A 109 21.11 -20.44 47.24
CA ASP A 109 20.93 -20.01 45.86
C ASP A 109 20.12 -21.11 45.13
N PRO A 110 18.85 -20.85 44.78
CA PRO A 110 17.97 -21.85 44.18
C PRO A 110 18.29 -22.17 42.71
N GLY A 111 19.29 -21.53 42.09
CA GLY A 111 19.60 -21.69 40.66
C GLY A 111 20.72 -22.66 40.30
N LEU A 112 21.25 -23.47 41.23
CA LEU A 112 22.45 -24.28 40.99
C LEU A 112 22.27 -25.75 41.40
N ASP A 113 22.06 -26.63 40.41
CA ASP A 113 21.85 -28.07 40.64
C ASP A 113 23.12 -28.85 41.02
N SER A 114 24.33 -28.30 40.79
CA SER A 114 25.53 -28.86 41.43
C SER A 114 26.64 -27.82 41.60
N LYS A 115 26.97 -27.49 42.86
CA LYS A 115 28.22 -26.81 43.21
C LYS A 115 29.27 -27.88 43.52
N ASN A 116 30.10 -28.23 42.55
CA ASN A 116 31.27 -29.09 42.78
C ASN A 116 32.46 -28.31 43.38
N ALA A 117 32.29 -27.01 43.63
CA ALA A 117 33.30 -26.14 44.22
C ALA A 117 33.23 -26.16 45.77
N ARG A 118 34.40 -26.18 46.41
CA ARG A 118 34.54 -26.13 47.87
C ARG A 118 35.16 -24.79 48.28
N ARG A 119 34.60 -24.16 49.32
CA ARG A 119 35.19 -23.02 50.03
C ARG A 119 35.90 -23.55 51.27
N VAL A 120 37.14 -23.14 51.47
CA VAL A 120 37.91 -23.41 52.69
C VAL A 120 38.17 -22.08 53.37
N VAL A 121 37.68 -21.93 54.60
CA VAL A 121 37.97 -20.79 55.46
C VAL A 121 38.92 -21.25 56.56
N VAL A 122 40.07 -20.58 56.66
CA VAL A 122 41.06 -20.80 57.71
C VAL A 122 41.08 -19.56 58.61
N THR A 123 40.82 -19.76 59.89
CA THR A 123 40.99 -18.72 60.91
C THR A 123 42.37 -18.87 61.52
N ILE A 124 43.22 -17.84 61.35
CA ILE A 124 44.57 -17.78 61.90
C ILE A 124 44.54 -16.75 63.03
N ASN A 125 44.79 -17.18 64.26
CA ASN A 125 45.12 -16.27 65.34
C ASN A 125 46.63 -16.00 65.28
N GLY A 126 47.02 -14.76 64.98
CA GLY A 126 48.43 -14.38 64.83
C GLY A 126 49.24 -14.38 66.13
N GLY A 127 48.61 -14.66 67.28
CA GLY A 127 49.25 -14.75 68.59
C GLY A 127 49.59 -13.37 69.15
N GLY A 128 48.86 -12.94 70.19
CA GLY A 128 49.24 -11.75 70.97
C GLY A 128 48.05 -11.00 71.55
N ASP A 129 47.64 -11.37 72.76
CA ASP A 129 46.60 -10.67 73.52
C ASP A 129 47.13 -9.36 74.14
N ALA A 130 48.44 -9.11 74.03
CA ALA A 130 49.11 -7.93 74.55
C ALA A 130 49.01 -6.75 73.56
N ALA A 131 48.57 -5.60 74.07
CA ALA A 131 48.49 -4.35 73.31
C ALA A 131 49.84 -4.03 72.64
N GLY A 132 49.85 -3.98 71.31
CA GLY A 132 51.02 -3.62 70.50
C GLY A 132 51.75 -4.77 69.78
N LEU A 133 51.30 -6.03 69.89
CA LEU A 133 51.95 -7.17 69.21
C LEU A 133 51.24 -7.69 67.95
N GLY A 134 50.28 -6.96 67.37
CA GLY A 134 49.82 -7.17 65.99
C GLY A 134 49.20 -8.54 65.62
N GLY A 135 48.89 -9.40 66.59
CA GLY A 135 48.29 -10.72 66.36
C GLY A 135 46.77 -10.74 66.48
N GLY A 136 46.06 -10.18 65.50
CA GLY A 136 44.59 -10.31 65.41
C GLY A 136 44.14 -11.65 64.80
N GLN A 137 42.88 -12.02 64.99
CA GLN A 137 42.26 -13.10 64.20
C GLN A 137 42.14 -12.66 62.74
N ASN A 138 42.87 -13.33 61.85
CA ASN A 138 42.78 -13.13 60.41
C ASN A 138 42.09 -14.33 59.78
N GLN A 139 41.25 -14.10 58.78
CA GLN A 139 40.61 -15.16 58.01
C GLN A 139 41.14 -15.18 56.57
N ILE A 140 41.48 -16.37 56.09
CA ILE A 140 41.82 -16.62 54.69
C ILE A 140 40.73 -17.53 54.11
N SER A 141 40.07 -17.07 53.05
CA SER A 141 39.08 -17.84 52.30
C SER A 141 39.64 -18.21 50.93
N LEU A 142 39.65 -19.50 50.62
CA LEU A 142 40.07 -20.06 49.33
C LEU A 142 38.90 -20.84 48.72
N SER A 143 38.47 -20.44 47.51
CA SER A 143 37.44 -21.16 46.75
C SER A 143 38.09 -21.79 45.51
N ALA A 144 37.92 -23.11 45.33
CA ALA A 144 38.45 -23.83 44.17
C ALA A 144 37.45 -24.89 43.65
N GLY A 145 37.34 -24.97 42.32
CA GLY A 145 36.45 -25.90 41.59
C GLY A 145 35.78 -25.22 40.39
N GLY A 146 35.52 -25.99 39.32
CA GLY A 146 34.81 -25.52 38.13
C GLY A 146 33.30 -25.69 38.25
N THR A 147 32.53 -24.84 37.56
CA THR A 147 31.12 -25.10 37.27
C THR A 147 31.07 -26.07 36.08
N ALA A 148 30.38 -27.21 36.23
CA ALA A 148 30.01 -28.00 35.07
C ALA A 148 28.92 -27.21 34.34
N ARG A 149 29.28 -26.58 33.22
CA ARG A 149 28.33 -25.95 32.30
C ARG A 149 28.04 -26.98 31.23
N GLU A 150 26.79 -27.35 31.03
CA GLU A 150 26.45 -28.11 29.82
C GLU A 150 26.75 -27.23 28.60
N TYR A 151 27.61 -27.75 27.72
CA TYR A 151 28.12 -26.99 26.58
C TYR A 151 27.16 -27.03 25.37
N ASN A 152 26.09 -27.83 25.45
CA ASN A 152 25.11 -28.03 24.38
C ASN A 152 23.68 -27.94 24.93
N LEU A 153 23.11 -26.73 24.98
CA LEU A 153 21.66 -26.56 25.08
C LEU A 153 21.14 -26.22 23.68
N THR A 154 20.39 -27.15 23.10
CA THR A 154 19.76 -27.02 21.78
C THR A 154 18.58 -26.05 21.85
N THR A 155 18.18 -25.45 20.72
CA THR A 155 17.08 -24.45 20.63
C THR A 155 15.70 -24.95 21.09
N ASP A 156 15.56 -26.25 21.34
CA ASP A 156 14.27 -26.91 21.56
C ASP A 156 14.12 -27.49 22.99
N ASP A 157 15.01 -27.14 23.93
CA ASP A 157 14.88 -27.59 25.31
C ASP A 157 13.85 -26.74 26.09
N LEU A 158 12.61 -27.23 26.13
CA LEU A 158 11.50 -26.71 26.91
C LEU A 158 11.35 -27.40 28.28
N SER A 159 12.36 -28.19 28.71
CA SER A 159 12.29 -28.95 29.96
C SER A 159 13.15 -28.32 31.05
N GLY A 160 12.58 -27.35 31.77
CA GLY A 160 13.17 -26.76 32.96
C GLY A 160 12.49 -25.46 33.35
N ALA A 161 12.32 -25.21 34.65
CA ALA A 161 11.77 -23.94 35.11
C ALA A 161 12.75 -22.80 34.73
N PRO A 162 12.32 -21.80 33.96
CA PRO A 162 13.17 -20.67 33.61
C PRO A 162 13.50 -19.89 34.87
N THR A 163 14.79 -19.72 35.20
CA THR A 163 15.23 -18.84 36.29
C THR A 163 15.90 -17.59 35.74
N PHE A 164 15.40 -16.42 36.15
CA PHE A 164 15.73 -15.10 35.60
C PHE A 164 17.15 -14.60 35.93
N ILE A 165 17.98 -15.37 36.63
CA ILE A 165 19.34 -14.96 37.00
C ILE A 165 20.42 -15.55 36.06
N ALA A 166 20.11 -16.64 35.33
CA ALA A 166 21.07 -17.29 34.43
C ALA A 166 20.70 -17.23 32.93
N SER A 167 19.54 -16.69 32.58
CA SER A 167 19.18 -16.39 31.19
C SER A 167 18.78 -14.92 31.08
N ARG A 168 19.75 -14.02 30.86
CA ARG A 168 19.45 -12.87 29.99
C ARG A 168 18.97 -13.50 28.70
N SER A 169 17.69 -13.34 28.36
CA SER A 169 17.11 -13.85 27.12
C SER A 169 18.09 -13.57 25.97
N ARG A 170 18.64 -14.64 25.37
CA ARG A 170 19.51 -14.55 24.20
C ARG A 170 18.75 -14.22 22.91
N CYS A 171 17.44 -14.00 22.99
CA CYS A 171 16.62 -13.54 21.87
C CYS A 171 16.82 -12.04 21.66
N GLY A 172 18.05 -11.61 21.37
CA GLY A 172 18.35 -10.27 20.91
C GLY A 172 17.87 -10.10 19.46
N GLY A 173 17.37 -8.92 19.11
CA GLY A 173 16.82 -8.65 17.80
C GLY A 173 16.59 -7.15 17.57
N ASN A 174 16.30 -6.81 16.32
CA ASN A 174 15.96 -5.45 15.95
C ASN A 174 14.48 -5.19 16.25
N PHE A 175 14.20 -4.15 17.03
CA PHE A 175 12.87 -3.63 17.27
C PHE A 175 12.74 -2.28 16.58
N GLY A 176 11.59 -2.07 15.95
CA GLY A 176 11.19 -0.79 15.40
C GLY A 176 10.02 -0.24 16.21
N MET A 177 10.03 1.06 16.44
CA MET A 177 8.89 1.79 16.99
C MET A 177 8.57 2.96 16.07
N ILE A 178 7.33 3.05 15.61
CA ILE A 178 6.82 4.18 14.84
C ILE A 178 5.80 4.92 15.70
N VAL A 179 6.06 6.19 15.96
CA VAL A 179 5.30 7.01 16.92
C VAL A 179 4.64 8.19 16.21
N ASP A 180 3.32 8.25 16.29
CA ASP A 180 2.56 9.41 15.84
C ASP A 180 2.86 10.64 16.71
N LYS A 181 3.14 11.75 16.05
CA LYS A 181 3.30 13.08 16.63
C LYS A 181 2.44 14.12 15.91
N SER A 182 1.31 13.70 15.34
CA SER A 182 0.36 14.55 14.64
C SER A 182 -0.27 15.61 15.56
N GLY A 183 -0.92 16.60 14.95
CA GLY A 183 -1.48 17.74 15.68
C GLY A 183 -2.72 17.42 16.53
N SER A 184 -3.35 16.25 16.35
CA SER A 184 -4.48 15.80 17.19
C SER A 184 -4.05 15.42 18.61
N ILE A 185 -2.79 15.02 18.76
CA ILE A 185 -2.20 14.70 20.06
C ILE A 185 -1.94 16.00 20.81
N SER A 186 -2.55 16.18 21.98
CA SER A 186 -2.30 17.34 22.85
C SER A 186 -0.90 17.29 23.49
N GLN A 187 -0.43 18.41 24.05
CA GLN A 187 0.87 18.43 24.75
C GLN A 187 0.93 17.39 25.87
N THR A 188 -0.09 17.35 26.73
CA THR A 188 -0.14 16.41 27.87
C THR A 188 -0.12 14.95 27.43
N GLN A 189 -0.77 14.63 26.30
CA GLN A 189 -0.71 13.30 25.71
C GLN A 189 0.69 13.00 25.19
N MET A 190 1.34 13.94 24.50
CA MET A 190 2.72 13.80 24.05
C MET A 190 3.70 13.62 25.22
N ASP A 191 3.51 14.31 26.34
CA ASP A 191 4.32 14.11 27.54
C ASP A 191 4.14 12.68 28.10
N SER A 192 2.92 12.15 28.06
CA SER A 192 2.64 10.76 28.45
C SER A 192 3.30 9.75 27.48
N ILE A 193 3.28 10.02 26.18
CA ILE A 193 3.99 9.22 25.16
C ILE A 193 5.49 9.20 25.45
N LYS A 194 6.10 10.36 25.69
CA LYS A 194 7.54 10.45 26.04
C LYS A 194 7.86 9.62 27.28
N GLY A 195 7.02 9.71 28.31
CA GLY A 195 7.13 8.90 29.52
C GLY A 195 7.12 7.40 29.23
N GLY A 196 6.11 6.91 28.50
CA GLY A 196 6.02 5.48 28.18
C GLY A 196 7.12 4.98 27.24
N ILE A 197 7.56 5.77 26.26
CA ILE A 197 8.72 5.40 25.42
C ILE A 197 9.99 5.28 26.27
N ARG A 198 10.21 6.19 27.23
CA ARG A 198 11.36 6.10 28.15
C ARG A 198 11.28 4.87 29.05
N ASN A 199 10.10 4.55 29.58
CA ASN A 199 9.88 3.33 30.36
C ASN A 199 10.15 2.07 29.51
N PHE A 200 9.71 2.08 28.25
CA PHE A 200 9.99 1.01 27.29
C PHE A 200 11.51 0.86 27.03
N ILE A 201 12.22 1.96 26.82
CA ILE A 201 13.69 1.95 26.68
C ILE A 201 14.35 1.39 27.95
N ASP A 202 13.91 1.83 29.13
CA ASP A 202 14.45 1.36 30.41
C ASP A 202 14.19 -0.14 30.64
N ALA A 203 13.05 -0.66 30.18
CA ALA A 203 12.74 -2.09 30.25
C ALA A 203 13.67 -2.95 29.37
N PHE A 204 14.19 -2.40 28.28
CA PHE A 204 15.14 -3.08 27.39
C PHE A 204 16.61 -2.77 27.69
N ALA A 205 16.92 -1.78 28.52
CA ALA A 205 18.28 -1.46 28.91
C ALA A 205 18.99 -2.69 29.51
N GLY A 206 20.19 -2.98 29.02
CA GLY A 206 20.97 -4.16 29.41
C GLY A 206 20.57 -5.47 28.71
N THR A 207 19.63 -5.44 27.76
CA THR A 207 19.23 -6.58 26.91
C THR A 207 19.91 -6.50 25.53
N PRO A 208 20.12 -7.63 24.82
CA PRO A 208 20.73 -7.65 23.49
C PRO A 208 19.80 -7.17 22.37
N ILE A 209 18.88 -6.26 22.67
CA ILE A 209 17.93 -5.67 21.70
C ILE A 209 18.53 -4.41 21.10
N LYS A 210 18.24 -4.19 19.82
CA LYS A 210 18.52 -2.93 19.14
C LYS A 210 17.21 -2.25 18.80
N LEU A 211 17.08 -0.98 19.14
CA LEU A 211 15.85 -0.22 18.97
C LEU A 211 16.04 0.94 17.99
N GLU A 212 15.19 1.03 16.98
CA GLU A 212 15.02 2.21 16.13
C GLU A 212 13.67 2.86 16.43
N VAL A 213 13.67 4.19 16.59
CA VAL A 213 12.44 4.96 16.82
C VAL A 213 12.25 5.95 15.67
N VAL A 214 11.16 5.78 14.92
CA VAL A 214 10.69 6.71 13.89
C VAL A 214 9.51 7.48 14.46
N THR A 215 9.51 8.79 14.28
CA THR A 215 8.35 9.62 14.59
C THR A 215 7.74 10.16 13.31
N PHE A 216 6.42 10.32 13.25
CA PHE A 216 5.76 10.79 12.03
C PHE A 216 4.60 11.75 12.31
N SER A 217 4.39 12.66 11.37
CA SER A 217 3.14 13.40 11.23
C SER A 217 2.80 13.56 9.76
N ALA A 218 2.93 14.76 9.16
CA ALA A 218 2.82 14.89 7.70
C ALA A 218 4.02 14.24 6.99
N THR A 219 5.20 14.31 7.61
CA THR A 219 6.43 13.62 7.24
C THR A 219 7.00 12.90 8.45
N SER A 220 7.95 11.99 8.22
CA SER A 220 8.59 11.18 9.24
C SER A 220 10.09 11.46 9.37
N THR A 221 10.60 11.19 10.58
CA THR A 221 12.01 11.36 10.95
C THR A 221 12.39 10.28 11.95
N THR A 222 13.56 9.68 11.76
CA THR A 222 14.19 8.80 12.76
C THR A 222 14.79 9.64 13.88
N LEU A 223 14.62 9.22 15.14
CA LEU A 223 15.30 9.84 16.26
C LEU A 223 16.80 9.53 16.15
N ASP A 224 17.55 10.51 15.67
CA ASP A 224 19.01 10.45 15.53
C ASP A 224 19.57 11.86 15.70
N SER A 225 20.58 11.99 16.55
CA SER A 225 21.28 13.26 16.79
C SER A 225 22.01 13.76 15.53
N ALA A 226 22.40 12.86 14.62
CA ALA A 226 23.02 13.17 13.34
C ALA A 226 22.00 13.40 12.20
N GLY A 227 20.70 13.21 12.46
CA GLY A 227 19.64 13.37 11.44
C GLY A 227 19.64 12.31 10.34
N GLY A 228 20.21 11.13 10.61
CA GLY A 228 20.29 10.01 9.68
C GLY A 228 18.94 9.43 9.25
N TRP A 229 18.96 8.67 8.15
CA TRP A 229 17.78 7.98 7.65
C TRP A 229 17.36 6.81 8.56
N THR A 230 18.34 6.10 9.11
CA THR A 230 18.16 4.93 9.98
C THR A 230 19.12 4.99 11.16
N ARG A 231 18.67 4.63 12.35
CA ARG A 231 19.55 4.47 13.52
C ARG A 231 18.98 3.46 14.50
N TYR A 232 19.67 2.33 14.62
CA TYR A 232 19.45 1.36 15.70
C TYR A 232 20.36 1.68 16.88
N TYR A 233 19.77 1.88 18.05
CA TYR A 233 20.45 2.04 19.32
C TYR A 233 20.63 0.69 20.00
N ASP A 234 21.84 0.38 20.46
CA ASP A 234 22.12 -0.89 21.14
C ASP A 234 21.79 -0.77 22.63
N MET A 235 20.79 -1.53 23.09
CA MET A 235 20.33 -1.44 24.47
C MET A 235 21.32 -2.05 25.49
N LEU A 236 22.40 -2.71 25.04
CA LEU A 236 23.52 -3.10 25.91
C LEU A 236 24.47 -1.94 26.23
N ILE A 237 24.39 -0.84 25.49
CA ILE A 237 25.32 0.28 25.59
C ILE A 237 24.62 1.44 26.29
N ASP A 238 25.04 1.74 27.52
CA ASP A 238 24.44 2.82 28.33
C ASP A 238 24.47 4.19 27.63
N SER A 239 25.48 4.47 26.81
CA SER A 239 25.52 5.72 26.04
C SER A 239 24.43 5.78 24.96
N ASP A 240 24.15 4.67 24.27
CA ASP A 240 23.08 4.60 23.26
C ASP A 240 21.70 4.73 23.94
N VAL A 241 21.51 4.05 25.09
CA VAL A 241 20.29 4.17 25.90
C VAL A 241 20.06 5.62 26.33
N ASN A 242 21.08 6.27 26.88
CA ASN A 242 20.98 7.66 27.34
C ASN A 242 20.77 8.65 26.19
N GLU A 243 21.43 8.44 25.03
CA GLU A 243 21.24 9.26 23.84
C GLU A 243 19.80 9.16 23.34
N LEU A 244 19.27 7.95 23.18
CA LEU A 244 17.90 7.74 22.72
C LEU A 244 16.88 8.37 23.68
N LYS A 245 17.05 8.21 25.00
CA LYS A 245 16.19 8.89 25.99
C LYS A 245 16.27 10.41 25.88
N GLY A 246 17.46 10.96 25.59
CA GLY A 246 17.64 12.39 25.34
C GLY A 246 16.86 12.87 24.11
N LEU A 247 16.87 12.10 23.02
CA LEU A 247 16.15 12.41 21.78
C LEU A 247 14.63 12.28 21.91
N VAL A 248 14.15 11.32 22.72
CA VAL A 248 12.73 11.22 23.08
C VAL A 248 12.27 12.48 23.82
N GLY A 249 13.13 13.04 24.68
CA GLY A 249 12.86 14.23 25.49
C GLY A 249 12.42 13.88 26.90
N ASP A 250 12.41 14.87 27.78
CA ASP A 250 11.91 14.78 29.14
C ASP A 250 10.40 15.06 29.15
N PRO A 251 9.54 14.15 29.66
CA PRO A 251 8.11 14.41 29.79
C PRO A 251 7.78 15.60 30.71
N ALA A 252 8.71 16.02 31.58
CA ALA A 252 8.54 17.23 32.40
C ALA A 252 8.91 18.53 31.66
N ASP A 253 9.54 18.46 30.48
CA ASP A 253 9.88 19.60 29.62
C ASP A 253 9.21 19.48 28.24
N PRO A 254 8.07 20.15 28.03
CA PRO A 254 7.33 20.15 26.77
C PRO A 254 8.17 20.49 25.54
N SER A 255 9.20 21.32 25.70
CA SER A 255 10.04 21.82 24.60
C SER A 255 11.15 20.84 24.18
N SER A 256 11.39 19.79 24.96
CA SER A 256 12.45 18.82 24.71
C SER A 256 12.01 17.66 23.82
N GLY A 257 12.94 17.12 23.02
CA GLY A 257 12.74 15.89 22.23
C GLY A 257 11.58 15.94 21.23
N ILE A 258 10.72 14.92 21.24
CA ILE A 258 9.63 14.75 20.28
C ILE A 258 8.62 15.91 20.38
N GLN A 259 8.31 16.55 19.25
CA GLN A 259 7.39 17.69 19.16
C GLN A 259 6.17 17.36 18.30
N ARG A 260 4.97 17.70 18.79
CA ARG A 260 3.71 17.48 18.08
C ARG A 260 3.50 18.46 16.92
N GLY A 261 2.72 18.04 15.91
CA GLY A 261 2.19 18.90 14.86
C GLY A 261 2.13 18.23 13.49
N GLY A 262 1.30 18.77 12.59
CA GLY A 262 1.08 18.23 11.24
C GLY A 262 -0.11 17.27 11.15
N GLY A 263 -0.31 16.67 9.98
CA GLY A 263 -1.35 15.64 9.79
C GLY A 263 -0.85 14.23 10.15
N THR A 264 -1.59 13.21 9.74
CA THR A 264 -1.33 11.80 10.09
C THR A 264 -1.01 11.02 8.81
N ASN A 265 0.28 10.79 8.53
CA ASN A 265 0.76 10.12 7.32
C ASN A 265 1.40 8.77 7.66
N TRP A 266 0.56 7.73 7.73
CA TRP A 266 1.02 6.37 8.03
C TRP A 266 1.99 5.86 6.97
N GLU A 267 1.75 6.15 5.68
CA GLU A 267 2.59 5.69 4.58
C GLU A 267 4.03 6.17 4.77
N ASP A 268 4.25 7.45 5.08
CA ASP A 268 5.61 7.98 5.26
C ASP A 268 6.29 7.40 6.51
N GLY A 269 5.56 7.21 7.62
CA GLY A 269 6.08 6.56 8.82
C GLY A 269 6.56 5.12 8.56
N PHE A 270 5.75 4.30 7.91
CA PHE A 270 6.16 2.93 7.51
C PHE A 270 7.26 2.95 6.46
N PHE A 271 7.23 3.88 5.51
CA PHE A 271 8.28 4.01 4.51
C PHE A 271 9.63 4.30 5.16
N ARG A 272 9.70 5.22 6.11
CA ARG A 272 10.93 5.57 6.82
C ARG A 272 11.50 4.41 7.62
N MET A 273 10.66 3.59 8.24
CA MET A 273 11.08 2.40 8.99
C MET A 273 11.55 1.25 8.09
N LEU A 274 10.96 1.09 6.90
CA LEU A 274 11.09 -0.15 6.11
C LEU A 274 11.86 0.03 4.79
N ARG A 275 12.03 1.27 4.33
CA ARG A 275 12.69 1.62 3.06
C ARG A 275 13.80 2.63 3.31
N ASN A 276 14.80 2.63 2.43
CA ASN A 276 15.78 3.71 2.30
C ASN A 276 15.13 4.92 1.63
N THR A 277 15.82 6.07 1.66
CA THR A 277 15.31 7.31 1.05
C THR A 277 15.02 7.17 -0.45
N ASP A 278 15.71 6.25 -1.14
CA ASP A 278 15.55 5.96 -2.57
C ASP A 278 14.46 4.92 -2.89
N GLY A 279 13.79 4.37 -1.87
CA GLY A 279 12.71 3.38 -2.01
C GLY A 279 13.15 1.92 -2.04
N THR A 280 14.46 1.66 -2.00
CA THR A 280 14.97 0.29 -1.78
C THR A 280 14.63 -0.18 -0.37
N VAL A 281 14.51 -1.49 -0.16
CA VAL A 281 14.29 -2.07 1.19
C VAL A 281 15.55 -1.85 2.03
N GLN A 282 15.39 -1.52 3.31
CA GLN A 282 16.53 -1.39 4.21
C GLN A 282 17.25 -2.74 4.39
N SER A 283 18.57 -2.71 4.55
CA SER A 283 19.38 -3.93 4.78
C SER A 283 19.17 -4.53 6.16
N SER A 284 18.63 -3.75 7.10
CA SER A 284 18.34 -4.14 8.48
C SER A 284 16.89 -3.79 8.79
N LEU A 285 16.01 -4.78 8.80
CA LEU A 285 14.61 -4.61 9.18
C LEU A 285 14.40 -4.98 10.66
N PRO A 286 13.37 -4.42 11.31
CA PRO A 286 12.97 -4.87 12.63
C PRO A 286 12.29 -6.25 12.53
N GLY A 287 12.57 -7.14 13.49
CA GLY A 287 11.84 -8.40 13.66
C GLY A 287 10.46 -8.16 14.26
N THR A 288 10.36 -7.18 15.18
CA THR A 288 9.11 -6.70 15.78
C THR A 288 8.99 -5.20 15.56
N LEU A 289 7.84 -4.76 15.07
CA LEU A 289 7.51 -3.37 14.83
C LEU A 289 6.30 -2.97 15.68
N ILE A 290 6.43 -1.90 16.46
CA ILE A 290 5.33 -1.32 17.23
C ILE A 290 4.89 -0.05 16.53
N PHE A 291 3.61 0.03 16.16
CA PHE A 291 3.03 1.18 15.48
C PHE A 291 2.01 1.87 16.40
N PHE A 292 2.31 3.10 16.78
CA PHE A 292 1.55 3.87 17.75
C PHE A 292 0.86 5.07 17.08
N THR A 293 -0.45 5.26 17.27
CA THR A 293 -1.22 6.40 16.72
C THR A 293 -2.54 6.65 17.48
N ASP A 294 -3.03 7.89 17.48
CA ASP A 294 -4.39 8.24 17.97
C ASP A 294 -5.45 8.32 16.87
N GLY A 295 -5.02 8.30 15.62
CA GLY A 295 -5.85 8.70 14.50
C GLY A 295 -5.66 7.82 13.30
N VAL A 296 -6.62 7.91 12.39
CA VAL A 296 -6.56 7.29 11.06
C VAL A 296 -5.68 8.12 10.13
N PRO A 297 -5.13 7.55 9.03
CA PRO A 297 -4.32 8.35 8.11
C PRO A 297 -5.19 9.43 7.48
N THR A 298 -4.70 10.66 7.47
CA THR A 298 -5.33 11.82 6.81
C THR A 298 -4.49 12.30 5.62
N ARG A 299 -3.28 11.72 5.45
CA ARG A 299 -2.29 12.07 4.42
C ARG A 299 -1.59 10.82 3.91
N SER A 300 -0.90 10.99 2.79
CA SER A 300 -0.05 10.00 2.14
C SER A 300 1.26 10.64 1.67
N ARG A 301 2.18 9.84 1.14
CA ARG A 301 3.40 10.35 0.50
C ARG A 301 3.14 11.10 -0.81
N LEU A 302 1.94 11.00 -1.38
CA LEU A 302 1.51 11.86 -2.49
C LEU A 302 1.34 13.32 -2.06
N ASP A 303 1.04 13.54 -0.78
CA ASP A 303 0.85 14.87 -0.19
C ASP A 303 2.18 15.41 0.35
N TYR A 304 2.85 14.60 1.18
CA TYR A 304 4.10 14.95 1.84
C TYR A 304 4.97 13.72 2.01
N SER A 305 6.22 13.77 1.55
CA SER A 305 7.19 12.66 1.68
C SER A 305 8.47 13.18 2.32
N SER A 306 9.01 12.42 3.28
CA SER A 306 10.36 12.67 3.82
C SER A 306 11.46 12.08 2.93
N ALA A 307 11.10 11.16 2.03
CA ALA A 307 12.02 10.44 1.16
C ALA A 307 12.24 11.14 -0.19
N THR A 308 13.40 10.87 -0.80
CA THR A 308 13.74 11.33 -2.16
C THR A 308 13.05 10.50 -3.25
N ALA A 309 12.72 9.24 -2.97
CA ALA A 309 11.94 8.40 -3.86
C ALA A 309 10.55 9.01 -4.10
N PRO A 310 10.12 9.20 -5.36
CA PRO A 310 8.81 9.76 -5.63
C PRO A 310 7.71 8.81 -5.14
N ALA A 311 6.64 9.39 -4.59
CA ALA A 311 5.40 8.66 -4.39
C ALA A 311 4.68 8.54 -5.73
N VAL A 312 4.53 7.31 -6.23
CA VAL A 312 3.85 7.05 -7.51
C VAL A 312 2.40 6.65 -7.24
N PRO A 313 1.41 7.28 -7.90
CA PRO A 313 0.02 6.85 -7.84
C PRO A 313 -0.13 5.38 -8.27
N ASP A 314 -0.95 4.62 -7.55
CA ASP A 314 -1.22 3.21 -7.87
C ASP A 314 -2.57 3.11 -8.59
N PRO A 315 -2.68 2.40 -9.73
CA PRO A 315 -3.96 2.21 -10.40
C PRO A 315 -5.07 1.64 -9.51
N LEU A 316 -4.73 0.85 -8.48
CA LEU A 316 -5.68 0.31 -7.51
C LEU A 316 -6.29 1.36 -6.57
N ASP A 317 -5.73 2.57 -6.53
CA ASP A 317 -6.26 3.68 -5.75
C ASP A 317 -7.20 4.58 -6.59
N ASN A 318 -7.23 4.42 -7.92
CA ASN A 318 -8.06 5.24 -8.80
C ASN A 318 -9.53 5.11 -8.43
N GLY A 319 -10.26 6.22 -8.34
CA GLY A 319 -11.70 6.20 -8.03
C GLY A 319 -12.05 6.09 -6.54
N LEU A 320 -11.05 5.95 -5.66
CA LEU A 320 -11.26 6.15 -4.22
C LEU A 320 -11.32 7.66 -3.90
N PRO A 321 -12.02 8.06 -2.82
CA PRO A 321 -12.05 9.45 -2.38
C PRO A 321 -10.64 10.00 -2.13
N GLY A 322 -10.39 11.22 -2.62
CA GLY A 322 -9.17 11.98 -2.31
C GLY A 322 -9.13 12.44 -0.85
N THR A 323 -7.99 12.97 -0.40
CA THR A 323 -7.87 13.53 0.95
C THR A 323 -8.52 14.92 1.04
N ASP A 324 -9.22 15.18 2.14
CA ASP A 324 -9.64 16.53 2.57
C ASP A 324 -8.67 17.12 3.62
N GLY A 325 -7.63 16.37 3.99
CA GLY A 325 -6.61 16.71 4.97
C GLY A 325 -7.04 16.58 6.44
N GLY A 326 -8.27 16.18 6.73
CA GLY A 326 -8.84 16.11 8.09
C GLY A 326 -9.60 14.82 8.42
N SER A 327 -10.06 14.09 7.41
CA SER A 327 -10.81 12.85 7.53
C SER A 327 -9.97 11.63 7.13
N PHE A 328 -10.49 10.43 7.36
CA PHE A 328 -9.86 9.19 6.91
C PHE A 328 -9.55 9.23 5.42
N TYR A 329 -8.29 8.97 5.11
CA TYR A 329 -7.78 8.91 3.76
C TYR A 329 -7.38 7.48 3.42
N GLN A 330 -8.32 6.74 2.81
CA GLN A 330 -8.15 5.33 2.48
C GLN A 330 -6.98 5.07 1.52
N ILE A 331 -6.67 5.99 0.61
CA ILE A 331 -5.48 5.88 -0.26
C ILE A 331 -4.22 5.88 0.61
N GLY A 332 -4.11 6.77 1.62
CA GLY A 332 -3.01 6.76 2.58
C GLY A 332 -2.90 5.44 3.34
N TRP A 333 -4.04 4.86 3.73
CA TRP A 333 -4.09 3.52 4.35
C TRP A 333 -3.61 2.41 3.41
N ASN A 334 -4.16 2.34 2.18
CA ASN A 334 -3.81 1.32 1.20
C ASN A 334 -2.32 1.35 0.89
N ARG A 335 -1.75 2.54 0.77
CA ARG A 335 -0.33 2.73 0.48
C ARG A 335 0.56 2.29 1.63
N ALA A 336 0.17 2.60 2.87
CA ALA A 336 0.82 2.06 4.05
C ALA A 336 0.75 0.51 4.09
N GLU A 337 -0.43 -0.08 3.83
CA GLU A 337 -0.60 -1.54 3.74
C GLU A 337 0.31 -2.16 2.69
N ARG A 338 0.52 -1.53 1.53
CA ARG A 338 1.41 -2.08 0.50
C ARG A 338 2.88 -2.08 0.93
N ILE A 339 3.35 -1.01 1.55
CA ILE A 339 4.71 -0.97 2.14
C ILE A 339 4.85 -2.08 3.17
N VAL A 340 3.81 -2.26 3.97
CA VAL A 340 3.70 -3.31 4.97
C VAL A 340 3.65 -4.70 4.29
N ARG A 341 2.94 -4.92 3.21
CA ARG A 341 2.90 -6.24 2.59
C ARG A 341 4.23 -6.61 1.92
N ASP A 342 4.86 -5.65 1.25
CA ASP A 342 5.98 -5.90 0.34
C ASP A 342 7.31 -6.22 1.04
N ARG A 343 7.44 -5.93 2.35
CA ARG A 343 8.68 -6.20 3.11
C ARG A 343 8.76 -7.59 3.76
N GLY A 344 7.73 -8.42 3.61
CA GLY A 344 7.68 -9.77 4.19
C GLY A 344 7.21 -9.82 5.65
N GLN A 345 7.58 -10.90 6.35
CA GLN A 345 7.12 -11.18 7.72
C GLN A 345 7.86 -10.33 8.75
N ILE A 346 7.22 -9.25 9.19
CA ILE A 346 7.56 -8.50 10.41
C ILE A 346 6.41 -8.73 11.39
N ASN A 347 6.72 -8.98 12.66
CA ASN A 347 5.69 -9.02 13.69
C ASN A 347 5.25 -7.58 14.01
N LEU A 348 4.08 -7.18 13.53
CA LEU A 348 3.55 -5.82 13.72
C LEU A 348 2.58 -5.82 14.89
N ILE A 349 2.78 -4.91 15.85
CA ILE A 349 1.88 -4.67 16.98
C ILE A 349 1.31 -3.26 16.83
N GLY A 350 -0.02 -3.15 16.77
CA GLY A 350 -0.72 -1.88 16.74
C GLY A 350 -1.03 -1.36 18.14
N VAL A 351 -0.85 -0.07 18.36
CA VAL A 351 -1.31 0.63 19.58
C VAL A 351 -2.17 1.81 19.14
N TYR A 352 -3.47 1.70 19.37
CA TYR A 352 -4.45 2.73 19.08
C TYR A 352 -4.86 3.44 20.37
N VAL A 353 -4.77 4.77 20.39
CA VAL A 353 -5.10 5.54 21.60
C VAL A 353 -6.13 6.61 21.29
N SER A 354 -7.34 6.49 21.84
CA SER A 354 -8.38 7.48 21.61
C SER A 354 -9.36 7.55 22.78
N PRO A 355 -9.75 8.76 23.23
CA PRO A 355 -10.83 8.90 24.20
C PRO A 355 -12.20 8.47 23.64
N ASN A 356 -12.32 8.36 22.31
CA ASN A 356 -13.52 7.85 21.64
C ASN A 356 -13.21 6.54 20.91
N LEU A 357 -13.35 5.43 21.64
CA LEU A 357 -13.13 4.07 21.12
C LEU A 357 -14.19 3.62 20.10
N THR A 358 -15.30 4.35 20.00
CA THR A 358 -16.39 4.09 19.05
C THR A 358 -16.32 4.97 17.81
N ALA A 359 -15.26 5.76 17.64
CA ALA A 359 -15.09 6.59 16.45
C ALA A 359 -14.98 5.72 15.19
N THR A 360 -15.76 6.07 14.17
CA THR A 360 -15.78 5.38 12.89
C THR A 360 -15.29 6.28 11.76
N SER A 361 -14.83 5.64 10.68
CA SER A 361 -14.45 6.25 9.41
C SER A 361 -15.16 5.55 8.27
N GLN A 362 -15.41 6.26 7.18
CA GLN A 362 -16.03 5.67 5.98
C GLN A 362 -14.98 4.93 5.15
N TRP A 363 -15.16 3.62 5.02
CA TRP A 363 -14.39 2.76 4.13
C TRP A 363 -15.15 2.56 2.81
N THR A 364 -14.49 2.82 1.69
CA THR A 364 -15.04 2.61 0.35
C THR A 364 -14.54 1.29 -0.22
N ASN A 365 -15.44 0.33 -0.36
CA ASN A 365 -15.19 -0.86 -1.16
C ASN A 365 -15.53 -0.54 -2.62
N GLN A 366 -14.49 -0.51 -3.43
CA GLN A 366 -14.60 -0.29 -4.86
C GLN A 366 -15.00 -1.58 -5.55
N GLY A 367 -16.00 -1.49 -6.44
CA GLY A 367 -16.37 -2.61 -7.28
C GLY A 367 -15.29 -2.93 -8.33
N ALA A 368 -15.51 -3.94 -9.17
CA ALA A 368 -14.53 -4.36 -10.16
C ALA A 368 -14.16 -3.19 -11.11
N GLY A 369 -12.86 -2.98 -11.33
CA GLY A 369 -12.37 -2.00 -12.30
C GLY A 369 -12.63 -2.45 -13.73
N TYR A 370 -13.02 -1.51 -14.59
CA TYR A 370 -13.27 -1.78 -16.00
C TYR A 370 -12.87 -0.62 -16.91
N HIS A 371 -12.76 -0.88 -18.20
CA HIS A 371 -12.78 0.14 -19.25
C HIS A 371 -13.82 -0.22 -20.30
N TRP A 372 -14.29 0.77 -21.06
CA TRP A 372 -15.21 0.52 -22.17
C TRP A 372 -14.41 0.06 -23.38
N VAL A 373 -14.82 -1.08 -23.94
CA VAL A 373 -14.45 -1.54 -25.28
C VAL A 373 -15.63 -1.23 -26.18
N TYR A 374 -15.38 -0.46 -27.23
CA TYR A 374 -16.39 -0.11 -28.22
C TYR A 374 -16.28 -1.08 -29.39
N GLU A 375 -17.42 -1.53 -29.89
CA GLU A 375 -17.47 -2.53 -30.94
C GLU A 375 -18.54 -2.18 -31.97
N VAL A 376 -18.29 -2.62 -33.21
CA VAL A 376 -19.20 -2.52 -34.35
C VAL A 376 -19.55 -3.92 -34.85
N GLY A 377 -20.84 -4.13 -35.15
CA GLY A 377 -21.38 -5.39 -35.63
C GLY A 377 -21.07 -5.65 -37.10
N ASP A 378 -20.94 -6.93 -37.46
CA ASP A 378 -20.69 -7.39 -38.84
C ASP A 378 -21.82 -7.10 -39.83
N THR A 379 -23.02 -6.79 -39.32
CA THR A 379 -24.21 -6.47 -40.12
C THR A 379 -24.40 -4.98 -40.38
N VAL A 380 -23.49 -4.11 -39.87
CA VAL A 380 -23.52 -2.67 -40.08
C VAL A 380 -23.23 -2.32 -41.54
N VAL A 381 -24.13 -1.56 -42.13
CA VAL A 381 -24.03 -1.02 -43.49
C VAL A 381 -23.82 0.48 -43.40
N TYR A 382 -22.70 0.96 -43.94
CA TYR A 382 -22.38 2.38 -44.03
C TYR A 382 -23.06 2.98 -45.25
N GLU A 383 -23.73 4.12 -45.08
CA GLU A 383 -24.44 4.80 -46.16
C GLU A 383 -24.07 6.28 -46.24
N GLN A 384 -24.08 6.80 -47.47
CA GLN A 384 -23.95 8.22 -47.78
C GLN A 384 -25.23 8.72 -48.44
N GLY A 385 -25.68 9.88 -48.02
CA GLY A 385 -26.83 10.58 -48.56
C GLY A 385 -26.48 11.29 -49.85
N ALA A 386 -27.15 10.92 -50.93
CA ALA A 386 -27.18 11.68 -52.17
C ALA A 386 -28.43 12.56 -52.21
N THR A 387 -28.25 13.86 -52.43
CA THR A 387 -29.36 14.77 -52.69
C THR A 387 -30.03 14.37 -54.00
N THR A 388 -31.30 14.00 -53.91
CA THR A 388 -32.18 13.82 -55.06
C THR A 388 -33.13 14.99 -55.16
N TYR A 389 -33.48 15.34 -56.39
CA TYR A 389 -34.40 16.42 -56.70
C TYR A 389 -35.70 15.81 -57.21
N GLU A 390 -36.83 16.30 -56.70
CA GLU A 390 -38.14 15.79 -57.03
C GLU A 390 -39.09 16.93 -57.40
N ARG A 391 -40.01 16.64 -58.32
CA ARG A 391 -41.15 17.51 -58.64
C ARG A 391 -42.46 16.80 -58.37
N ASN A 392 -43.47 17.54 -57.95
CA ASN A 392 -44.79 17.00 -57.69
C ASN A 392 -45.47 16.61 -59.00
N ALA A 393 -46.24 15.52 -59.00
CA ALA A 393 -46.99 15.09 -60.18
C ALA A 393 -48.01 16.13 -60.67
N ASN A 394 -48.46 17.03 -59.77
CA ASN A 394 -49.42 18.09 -60.07
C ASN A 394 -48.76 19.44 -60.45
N VAL A 395 -47.46 19.46 -60.75
CA VAL A 395 -46.80 20.65 -61.30
C VAL A 395 -47.37 20.97 -62.68
N VAL A 396 -47.91 22.18 -62.83
CA VAL A 396 -48.37 22.75 -64.09
C VAL A 396 -47.36 23.80 -64.53
N TYR A 397 -46.88 23.68 -65.77
CA TYR A 397 -45.99 24.64 -66.40
C TYR A 397 -46.80 25.72 -67.11
N GLN A 398 -46.43 26.98 -66.91
CA GLN A 398 -47.21 28.10 -67.42
C GLN A 398 -46.33 29.18 -68.04
N VAL A 399 -46.90 29.86 -69.05
CA VAL A 399 -46.36 31.10 -69.61
C VAL A 399 -47.38 32.22 -69.43
N GLN A 400 -46.89 33.44 -69.25
CA GLN A 400 -47.71 34.62 -69.07
C GLN A 400 -48.57 34.86 -70.34
N GLY A 401 -49.89 34.97 -70.15
CA GLY A 401 -50.87 35.03 -71.23
C GLY A 401 -50.89 36.37 -71.99
N SER A 402 -50.45 37.45 -71.35
CA SER A 402 -50.29 38.79 -71.94
C SER A 402 -49.06 39.48 -71.37
N GLY A 403 -48.59 40.59 -71.97
CA GLY A 403 -47.36 41.27 -71.51
C GLY A 403 -46.07 40.53 -71.86
N MET A 404 -46.12 39.65 -72.86
CA MET A 404 -44.97 38.95 -73.45
C MET A 404 -44.81 39.36 -74.92
N ARG A 405 -43.57 39.34 -75.41
CA ARG A 405 -43.24 39.36 -76.83
C ARG A 405 -42.53 38.07 -77.22
N PHE A 406 -43.08 37.39 -78.20
CA PHE A 406 -42.55 36.17 -78.80
C PHE A 406 -42.01 36.52 -80.19
N GLU A 407 -40.70 36.42 -80.34
CA GLU A 407 -39.96 36.96 -81.46
C GLU A 407 -39.08 35.87 -82.10
N ARG A 408 -38.81 36.01 -83.40
CA ARG A 408 -37.81 35.22 -84.12
C ARG A 408 -36.81 36.14 -84.81
N TRP A 409 -35.56 35.70 -84.91
CA TRP A 409 -34.54 36.40 -85.68
C TRP A 409 -34.70 36.10 -87.17
N ASN A 410 -34.81 37.13 -88.00
CA ASN A 410 -34.92 36.98 -89.46
C ASN A 410 -33.59 37.18 -90.21
N GLY A 411 -32.47 37.29 -89.50
CA GLY A 411 -31.15 37.61 -90.04
C GLY A 411 -30.71 39.05 -89.78
N SER A 412 -31.62 39.98 -89.50
CA SER A 412 -31.28 41.40 -89.24
C SER A 412 -32.03 42.03 -88.06
N SER A 413 -33.19 41.51 -87.71
CA SER A 413 -34.00 42.03 -86.60
C SER A 413 -34.86 40.94 -85.97
N TRP A 414 -35.26 41.21 -84.74
CA TRP A 414 -36.26 40.41 -84.04
C TRP A 414 -37.65 40.83 -84.52
N VAL A 415 -38.31 39.92 -85.24
CA VAL A 415 -39.68 40.08 -85.73
C VAL A 415 -40.62 39.15 -84.97
N SER A 416 -41.93 39.29 -85.14
CA SER A 416 -42.89 38.36 -84.55
C SER A 416 -42.59 36.91 -84.94
N ALA A 417 -42.66 35.99 -83.97
CA ALA A 417 -42.44 34.57 -84.21
C ALA A 417 -43.44 33.97 -85.23
N ALA A 418 -44.64 34.55 -85.33
CA ALA A 418 -45.63 34.20 -86.35
C ALA A 418 -45.74 35.31 -87.43
N SER A 419 -45.51 34.94 -88.69
CA SER A 419 -45.62 35.86 -89.83
C SER A 419 -47.04 36.44 -89.94
N GLY A 420 -47.15 37.75 -90.13
CA GLY A 420 -48.43 38.44 -90.27
C GLY A 420 -49.15 38.76 -88.94
N TYR A 421 -48.55 38.42 -87.80
CA TYR A 421 -49.14 38.66 -86.47
C TYR A 421 -48.26 39.56 -85.59
N SER A 422 -48.87 40.23 -84.61
CA SER A 422 -48.14 40.96 -83.56
C SER A 422 -47.32 40.00 -82.69
N SER A 423 -46.14 40.44 -82.23
CA SER A 423 -45.26 39.64 -81.35
C SER A 423 -45.89 39.32 -79.98
N SER A 424 -46.96 40.00 -79.59
CA SER A 424 -47.73 39.71 -78.36
C SER A 424 -48.98 38.86 -78.61
N SER A 425 -49.20 38.35 -79.82
CA SER A 425 -50.36 37.52 -80.16
C SER A 425 -50.22 36.07 -79.67
N SER A 426 -51.35 35.38 -79.49
CA SER A 426 -51.36 33.95 -79.18
C SER A 426 -50.76 33.11 -80.33
N GLN A 427 -50.90 33.56 -81.59
CA GLN A 427 -50.27 32.94 -82.74
C GLN A 427 -48.74 33.02 -82.66
N ALA A 428 -48.18 34.19 -82.31
CA ALA A 428 -46.75 34.36 -82.10
C ALA A 428 -46.24 33.47 -80.95
N ARG A 429 -46.97 33.39 -79.83
CA ARG A 429 -46.65 32.46 -78.74
C ARG A 429 -46.61 31.01 -79.21
N ASN A 430 -47.65 30.54 -79.90
CA ASN A 430 -47.71 29.14 -80.34
C ASN A 430 -46.60 28.80 -81.35
N ALA A 431 -46.27 29.74 -82.26
CA ALA A 431 -45.13 29.59 -83.18
C ALA A 431 -43.80 29.50 -82.42
N TYR A 432 -43.60 30.37 -81.42
CA TYR A 432 -42.43 30.32 -80.54
C TYR A 432 -42.35 28.98 -79.79
N LEU A 433 -43.40 28.58 -79.08
CA LEU A 433 -43.41 27.34 -78.28
C LEU A 433 -43.23 26.06 -79.12
N THR A 434 -43.47 26.13 -80.43
CA THR A 434 -43.26 24.98 -81.33
C THR A 434 -41.83 24.91 -81.84
N ALA A 435 -41.18 26.06 -82.04
CA ALA A 435 -39.89 26.15 -82.71
C ALA A 435 -38.70 26.42 -81.77
N ASN A 436 -38.97 26.87 -80.55
CA ASN A 436 -37.96 27.13 -79.53
C ASN A 436 -37.51 25.81 -78.88
N THR A 437 -36.22 25.52 -78.98
CA THR A 437 -35.53 24.32 -78.51
C THR A 437 -34.42 24.62 -77.51
N SER A 438 -34.07 25.90 -77.27
CA SER A 438 -33.00 26.30 -76.36
C SER A 438 -33.45 27.34 -75.32
N PRO A 439 -33.10 27.15 -74.02
CA PRO A 439 -33.26 28.19 -73.01
C PRO A 439 -32.43 29.44 -73.37
N ASN A 440 -32.91 30.65 -73.05
CA ASN A 440 -32.50 31.90 -73.72
C ASN A 440 -32.15 32.99 -72.67
N PRO A 441 -30.90 33.51 -72.57
CA PRO A 441 -30.38 34.55 -73.48
C PRO A 441 -28.83 34.55 -73.72
N PRO A 442 -28.25 35.36 -74.66
CA PRO A 442 -28.88 36.31 -75.60
C PRO A 442 -28.79 35.91 -77.09
N ASP A 443 -28.20 34.76 -77.41
CA ASP A 443 -27.98 34.29 -78.78
C ASP A 443 -28.53 32.87 -78.90
N PRO A 444 -29.85 32.71 -79.10
CA PRO A 444 -30.47 31.39 -79.06
C PRO A 444 -30.07 30.61 -80.32
N GLY A 445 -29.51 29.42 -80.13
CA GLY A 445 -29.11 28.53 -81.23
C GLY A 445 -30.24 28.15 -82.19
N ASP A 446 -31.49 28.49 -81.85
CA ASP A 446 -32.68 28.25 -82.65
C ASP A 446 -33.32 29.51 -83.27
N ASN A 447 -32.76 30.71 -83.04
CA ASN A 447 -33.30 32.00 -83.50
C ASN A 447 -34.66 32.43 -82.90
N TYR A 448 -35.11 31.87 -81.78
CA TYR A 448 -36.37 32.25 -81.14
C TYR A 448 -36.15 32.87 -79.77
N ARG A 449 -36.97 33.86 -79.37
CA ARG A 449 -36.96 34.40 -78.00
C ARG A 449 -38.31 34.83 -77.46
N ALA A 450 -38.45 34.73 -76.15
CA ALA A 450 -39.54 35.31 -75.39
C ALA A 450 -38.99 36.40 -74.47
N ARG A 451 -39.68 37.55 -74.40
CA ARG A 451 -39.33 38.63 -73.47
C ARG A 451 -40.56 39.17 -72.78
N ARG A 452 -40.46 39.36 -71.47
CA ARG A 452 -41.49 40.05 -70.70
C ARG A 452 -41.46 41.54 -70.99
N THR A 453 -42.61 42.11 -71.35
CA THR A 453 -42.79 43.54 -71.64
C THR A 453 -43.81 44.21 -70.73
N GLY A 454 -44.43 43.46 -69.82
CA GLY A 454 -45.36 43.98 -68.81
C GLY A 454 -45.76 42.92 -67.79
N SER A 455 -46.52 43.31 -66.77
CA SER A 455 -47.14 42.39 -65.83
C SER A 455 -48.46 41.84 -66.38
N SER A 456 -48.85 40.64 -65.95
CA SER A 456 -50.15 40.03 -66.24
C SER A 456 -50.52 39.06 -65.14
N SER A 457 -51.82 38.98 -64.86
CA SER A 457 -52.42 37.97 -63.98
C SER A 457 -52.91 36.74 -64.74
N SER A 458 -52.91 36.76 -66.08
CA SER A 458 -53.34 35.64 -66.91
C SER A 458 -52.16 34.74 -67.24
N TRP A 459 -52.33 33.43 -67.04
CA TRP A 459 -51.33 32.41 -67.26
C TRP A 459 -51.92 31.28 -68.10
N VAL A 460 -51.14 30.79 -69.05
CA VAL A 460 -51.56 29.75 -70.00
C VAL A 460 -50.69 28.53 -69.77
N ALA A 461 -51.31 27.35 -69.62
CA ALA A 461 -50.61 26.10 -69.47
C ALA A 461 -49.81 25.76 -70.75
N ILE A 462 -48.58 25.28 -70.55
CA ILE A 462 -47.67 24.80 -71.58
C ILE A 462 -47.12 23.42 -71.18
N THR A 463 -46.45 22.75 -72.09
CA THR A 463 -45.79 21.47 -71.78
C THR A 463 -44.49 21.69 -71.00
N GLN A 464 -44.02 20.66 -70.31
CA GLN A 464 -42.73 20.68 -69.62
C GLN A 464 -41.57 21.02 -70.56
N ALA A 465 -41.50 20.37 -71.73
CA ALA A 465 -40.44 20.60 -72.71
C ALA A 465 -40.43 22.06 -73.21
N GLN A 466 -41.60 22.65 -73.43
CA GLN A 466 -41.73 24.06 -73.79
C GLN A 466 -41.24 25.00 -72.68
N TYR A 467 -41.54 24.68 -71.43
CA TYR A 467 -41.08 25.46 -70.29
C TYR A 467 -39.56 25.37 -70.14
N GLU A 468 -38.99 24.18 -70.18
CA GLU A 468 -37.53 23.96 -70.04
C GLU A 468 -36.74 24.59 -71.17
N ALA A 469 -37.28 24.59 -72.39
CA ALA A 469 -36.69 25.29 -73.51
C ALA A 469 -36.79 26.82 -73.37
N SER A 470 -37.60 27.38 -72.49
CA SER A 470 -37.83 28.83 -72.41
C SER A 470 -37.44 29.49 -71.10
N ASN A 471 -37.40 28.73 -70.00
CA ASN A 471 -37.20 29.22 -68.65
C ASN A 471 -35.71 29.16 -68.27
N THR A 472 -35.16 30.28 -67.82
CA THR A 472 -33.77 30.45 -67.41
C THR A 472 -33.56 30.78 -65.94
N GLY A 473 -34.64 30.97 -65.16
CA GLY A 473 -34.56 31.20 -63.71
C GLY A 473 -35.81 30.73 -62.95
N SER A 474 -35.70 30.61 -61.63
CA SER A 474 -36.80 30.09 -60.78
C SER A 474 -37.99 31.03 -60.64
N GLY A 475 -37.80 32.34 -60.80
CA GLY A 475 -38.86 33.31 -60.59
C GLY A 475 -39.79 33.53 -61.80
N THR A 476 -40.91 34.23 -61.57
CA THR A 476 -41.82 34.65 -62.65
C THR A 476 -41.29 35.81 -63.51
N GLY A 477 -40.05 36.24 -63.27
CA GLY A 477 -39.42 37.45 -63.85
C GLY A 477 -39.42 37.45 -65.37
N GLU A 478 -39.21 36.29 -65.97
CA GLU A 478 -39.13 36.07 -67.42
C GLU A 478 -40.47 35.72 -68.08
N GLY A 479 -41.55 35.66 -67.30
CA GLY A 479 -42.90 35.34 -67.79
C GLY A 479 -43.17 33.85 -67.96
N PHE A 480 -42.32 32.99 -67.39
CA PHE A 480 -42.53 31.55 -67.23
C PHE A 480 -42.63 31.23 -65.74
N ARG A 481 -43.44 30.23 -65.37
CA ARG A 481 -43.51 29.73 -63.98
C ARG A 481 -43.98 28.29 -63.90
N THR A 482 -43.77 27.70 -62.74
CA THR A 482 -44.50 26.49 -62.32
C THR A 482 -45.50 26.83 -61.22
N THR A 483 -46.59 26.07 -61.15
CA THR A 483 -47.59 26.14 -60.06
C THR A 483 -48.13 24.75 -59.77
N VAL A 484 -48.55 24.49 -58.55
CA VAL A 484 -49.24 23.24 -58.20
C VAL A 484 -50.75 23.39 -58.40
N SER A 485 -51.38 22.48 -59.15
CA SER A 485 -52.84 22.50 -59.34
C SER A 485 -53.41 21.08 -59.50
N PRO A 486 -54.53 20.72 -58.81
CA PRO A 486 -55.34 21.55 -57.91
C PRO A 486 -54.73 21.74 -56.51
N SER A 487 -53.86 20.83 -56.07
CA SER A 487 -53.11 20.87 -54.80
C SER A 487 -51.92 19.91 -54.89
N LEU A 488 -51.02 19.89 -53.89
CA LEU A 488 -49.92 18.93 -53.84
C LEU A 488 -50.45 17.49 -53.87
N SER A 489 -49.89 16.67 -54.75
CA SER A 489 -50.10 15.22 -54.77
C SER A 489 -49.17 14.53 -53.75
N SER A 490 -49.54 13.35 -53.27
CA SER A 490 -48.62 12.45 -52.57
C SER A 490 -47.56 11.85 -53.51
N THR A 491 -47.76 11.94 -54.83
CA THR A 491 -46.85 11.42 -55.85
C THR A 491 -45.82 12.47 -56.27
N TRP A 492 -44.55 12.10 -56.16
CA TRP A 492 -43.39 12.89 -56.58
C TRP A 492 -42.61 12.09 -57.62
N VAL A 493 -42.02 12.79 -58.59
CA VAL A 493 -41.22 12.18 -59.67
C VAL A 493 -39.83 12.81 -59.70
N SER A 494 -38.83 12.03 -60.07
CA SER A 494 -37.45 12.50 -60.15
C SER A 494 -37.32 13.66 -61.12
N ALA A 495 -36.54 14.66 -60.69
CA ALA A 495 -36.15 15.82 -61.47
C ALA A 495 -34.62 15.94 -61.51
N THR A 496 -34.12 16.68 -62.49
CA THR A 496 -32.71 17.04 -62.53
C THR A 496 -32.45 18.23 -61.60
N ALA A 497 -31.20 18.40 -61.14
CA ALA A 497 -30.80 19.58 -60.38
C ALA A 497 -31.10 20.88 -61.12
N ALA A 498 -30.95 20.87 -62.46
CA ALA A 498 -31.25 22.03 -63.30
C ALA A 498 -32.75 22.38 -63.31
N GLN A 499 -33.63 21.37 -63.41
CA GLN A 499 -35.08 21.58 -63.31
C GLN A 499 -35.47 22.15 -61.94
N TYR A 500 -34.93 21.58 -60.85
CA TYR A 500 -35.19 22.07 -59.50
C TYR A 500 -34.70 23.52 -59.32
N ASN A 501 -33.43 23.79 -59.60
CA ASN A 501 -32.87 25.15 -59.43
C ASN A 501 -33.55 26.17 -60.34
N GLY A 502 -34.04 25.74 -61.52
CA GLY A 502 -34.75 26.57 -62.47
C GLY A 502 -36.24 26.77 -62.16
N SER A 503 -36.82 26.08 -61.17
CA SER A 503 -38.28 26.15 -60.91
C SER A 503 -38.67 26.25 -59.44
N ASN A 504 -37.77 25.89 -58.52
CA ASN A 504 -37.97 25.99 -57.08
C ASN A 504 -37.88 27.46 -56.63
N THR A 505 -39.01 27.98 -56.20
CA THR A 505 -39.26 29.33 -55.73
C THR A 505 -39.41 29.45 -54.22
N THR A 506 -39.65 28.34 -53.52
CA THR A 506 -39.80 28.29 -52.06
C THR A 506 -38.70 27.46 -51.40
N THR A 507 -38.49 27.67 -50.10
CA THR A 507 -37.61 26.80 -49.29
C THR A 507 -38.35 25.56 -48.79
N ASP A 508 -39.68 25.58 -48.78
CA ASP A 508 -40.53 24.42 -48.55
C ASP A 508 -40.98 23.80 -49.89
N SER A 509 -41.84 22.77 -49.80
CA SER A 509 -42.34 22.03 -50.96
C SER A 509 -43.66 22.56 -51.53
N SER A 510 -44.11 23.74 -51.11
CA SER A 510 -45.43 24.29 -51.47
C SER A 510 -45.56 24.67 -52.94
N ASP A 511 -44.44 24.96 -53.60
CA ASP A 511 -44.36 25.25 -55.03
C ASP A 511 -44.29 24.00 -55.92
N GLY A 512 -44.28 22.80 -55.32
CA GLY A 512 -44.24 21.53 -56.04
C GLY A 512 -42.84 21.02 -56.33
N TRP A 513 -41.80 21.58 -55.73
CA TRP A 513 -40.42 21.11 -55.83
C TRP A 513 -39.89 20.75 -54.44
N ARG A 514 -39.07 19.70 -54.34
CA ARG A 514 -38.38 19.39 -53.09
C ARG A 514 -37.07 18.65 -53.35
N THR A 515 -36.19 18.68 -52.36
CA THR A 515 -35.10 17.73 -52.26
C THR A 515 -35.49 16.57 -51.35
N SER A 516 -34.92 15.40 -51.60
CA SER A 516 -34.96 14.27 -50.68
C SER A 516 -33.60 13.58 -50.63
N THR A 517 -33.29 12.88 -49.55
CA THR A 517 -32.03 12.15 -49.43
C THR A 517 -32.25 10.69 -49.83
N SER A 518 -31.56 10.25 -50.88
CA SER A 518 -31.44 8.82 -51.20
C SER A 518 -30.15 8.30 -50.58
N TRP A 519 -30.25 7.19 -49.87
CA TRP A 519 -29.12 6.58 -49.19
C TRP A 519 -28.53 5.48 -50.04
N VAL A 520 -27.22 5.54 -50.25
CA VAL A 520 -26.47 4.54 -50.99
C VAL A 520 -25.35 3.98 -50.13
N THR A 521 -25.10 2.67 -50.25
CA THR A 521 -24.00 2.03 -49.52
C THR A 521 -22.67 2.66 -49.91
N THR A 522 -21.84 2.92 -48.90
CA THR A 522 -20.47 3.43 -49.04
C THR A 522 -19.50 2.54 -48.26
N THR A 523 -18.20 2.82 -48.39
CA THR A 523 -17.17 2.13 -47.60
C THR A 523 -17.02 2.75 -46.22
N GLN A 524 -16.61 1.95 -45.23
CA GLN A 524 -16.31 2.43 -43.88
C GLN A 524 -15.37 3.64 -43.87
N GLY A 525 -14.28 3.62 -44.66
CA GLY A 525 -13.33 4.74 -44.70
C GLY A 525 -13.91 6.06 -45.23
N VAL A 526 -14.86 6.00 -46.18
CA VAL A 526 -15.56 7.20 -46.67
C VAL A 526 -16.55 7.71 -45.63
N TYR A 527 -17.26 6.79 -44.96
CA TYR A 527 -18.17 7.13 -43.87
C TYR A 527 -17.44 7.83 -42.72
N GLU A 528 -16.36 7.24 -42.20
CA GLU A 528 -15.61 7.78 -41.06
C GLU A 528 -14.97 9.14 -41.34
N ALA A 529 -14.60 9.41 -42.59
CA ALA A 529 -14.04 10.70 -42.97
C ALA A 529 -15.09 11.83 -43.00
N GLY A 530 -16.37 11.50 -43.18
CA GLY A 530 -17.44 12.48 -43.32
C GLY A 530 -18.47 12.51 -42.19
N ASN A 531 -18.59 11.43 -41.43
CA ASN A 531 -19.53 11.28 -40.33
C ASN A 531 -18.97 11.91 -39.06
N VAL A 532 -19.65 12.94 -38.56
CA VAL A 532 -19.23 13.76 -37.42
C VAL A 532 -20.28 13.77 -36.30
N ASN A 533 -21.47 13.22 -36.53
CA ASN A 533 -22.52 13.09 -35.52
C ASN A 533 -23.35 11.81 -35.77
N SER A 534 -24.00 11.29 -34.72
CA SER A 534 -24.82 10.07 -34.81
C SER A 534 -26.13 10.24 -35.58
N GLY A 535 -26.50 11.47 -35.93
CA GLY A 535 -27.66 11.73 -36.79
C GLY A 535 -27.33 11.54 -38.27
N THR A 536 -28.22 12.05 -39.11
CA THR A 536 -28.03 12.02 -40.58
C THR A 536 -27.72 13.41 -41.16
N ALA A 537 -27.42 14.39 -40.30
CA ALA A 537 -27.34 15.80 -40.69
C ALA A 537 -26.08 16.12 -41.51
N ASP A 538 -25.03 15.32 -41.35
CA ASP A 538 -23.79 15.40 -42.13
C ASP A 538 -23.85 14.62 -43.45
N GLY A 539 -25.01 14.01 -43.76
CA GLY A 539 -25.20 13.21 -44.96
C GLY A 539 -24.62 11.80 -44.86
N TYR A 540 -24.30 11.32 -43.66
CA TYR A 540 -23.89 9.95 -43.42
C TYR A 540 -24.85 9.27 -42.44
N ARG A 541 -24.96 7.94 -42.54
CA ARG A 541 -25.62 7.14 -41.51
C ARG A 541 -25.12 5.70 -41.54
N THR A 542 -25.42 4.95 -40.50
CA THR A 542 -25.37 3.49 -40.52
C THR A 542 -26.78 2.91 -40.50
N THR A 543 -26.93 1.71 -41.06
CA THR A 543 -28.11 0.87 -40.88
C THR A 543 -27.66 -0.55 -40.56
N VAL A 544 -28.55 -1.35 -40.00
CA VAL A 544 -28.25 -2.74 -39.66
C VAL A 544 -29.04 -3.66 -40.57
N SER A 545 -28.34 -4.56 -41.26
CA SER A 545 -28.96 -5.52 -42.21
C SER A 545 -29.55 -6.78 -41.53
N GLY A 546 -29.32 -6.95 -40.22
CA GLY A 546 -29.80 -8.06 -39.39
C GLY A 546 -29.14 -8.05 -38.01
N THR A 547 -29.45 -9.02 -37.14
CA THR A 547 -28.81 -9.09 -35.80
C THR A 547 -27.30 -9.39 -35.92
N PRO A 548 -26.41 -8.54 -35.38
CA PRO A 548 -24.97 -8.80 -35.40
C PRO A 548 -24.60 -10.12 -34.73
N SER A 549 -23.71 -10.89 -35.35
CA SER A 549 -23.20 -12.16 -34.82
C SER A 549 -21.71 -12.10 -34.48
N VAL A 550 -21.00 -11.16 -35.11
CA VAL A 550 -19.57 -10.90 -34.89
C VAL A 550 -19.39 -9.42 -34.62
N TRP A 551 -18.54 -9.12 -33.64
CA TRP A 551 -18.25 -7.77 -33.20
C TRP A 551 -16.76 -7.48 -33.39
N SER A 552 -16.46 -6.35 -34.03
CA SER A 552 -15.09 -5.89 -34.29
C SER A 552 -14.80 -4.65 -33.46
N ALA A 553 -13.54 -4.47 -33.05
CA ALA A 553 -13.15 -3.30 -32.26
C ALA A 553 -13.41 -1.99 -33.02
N ALA A 554 -13.98 -1.02 -32.30
CA ALA A 554 -14.19 0.34 -32.74
C ALA A 554 -13.50 1.31 -31.76
N THR A 555 -13.18 2.50 -32.25
CA THR A 555 -12.74 3.62 -31.41
C THR A 555 -13.93 4.28 -30.74
N GLN A 556 -13.69 4.94 -29.60
CA GLN A 556 -14.72 5.73 -28.94
C GLN A 556 -15.31 6.80 -29.86
N ALA A 557 -14.48 7.46 -30.67
CA ALA A 557 -14.94 8.50 -31.59
C ALA A 557 -15.89 7.95 -32.67
N GLN A 558 -15.60 6.76 -33.23
CA GLN A 558 -16.52 6.09 -34.16
C GLN A 558 -17.84 5.74 -33.47
N PHE A 559 -17.77 5.19 -32.26
CA PHE A 559 -18.95 4.83 -31.47
C PHE A 559 -19.80 6.06 -31.16
N ASP A 560 -19.23 7.12 -30.59
CA ASP A 560 -19.94 8.36 -30.24
C ASP A 560 -20.56 9.03 -31.47
N ALA A 561 -19.89 8.95 -32.63
CA ALA A 561 -20.38 9.52 -33.88
C ALA A 561 -21.40 8.64 -34.62
N SER A 562 -21.61 7.37 -34.24
CA SER A 562 -22.46 6.45 -35.02
C SER A 562 -23.57 5.80 -34.21
N ASN A 563 -23.39 5.70 -32.89
CA ASN A 563 -24.34 5.09 -31.97
C ASN A 563 -25.54 6.02 -31.74
N THR A 564 -26.71 5.54 -32.10
CA THR A 564 -28.01 6.24 -32.05
C THR A 564 -28.93 5.74 -30.94
N THR A 565 -28.63 4.57 -30.38
CA THR A 565 -29.43 3.89 -29.36
C THR A 565 -28.61 3.60 -28.11
N SER A 566 -29.28 3.26 -27.01
CA SER A 566 -28.59 2.86 -25.77
C SER A 566 -28.30 1.35 -25.71
N ASP A 567 -28.88 0.59 -26.63
CA ASP A 567 -28.69 -0.85 -26.79
C ASP A 567 -27.81 -1.14 -28.02
N ASP A 568 -27.78 -2.39 -28.48
CA ASP A 568 -26.96 -2.83 -29.61
C ASP A 568 -27.76 -2.96 -30.92
N LEU A 569 -28.98 -2.43 -30.97
CA LEU A 569 -29.88 -2.60 -32.11
C LEU A 569 -29.48 -1.78 -33.34
N ASP A 570 -28.67 -0.73 -33.17
CA ASP A 570 -28.09 0.03 -34.28
C ASP A 570 -26.72 -0.52 -34.75
N GLY A 571 -26.30 -1.66 -34.20
CA GLY A 571 -25.07 -2.35 -34.59
C GLY A 571 -23.82 -1.78 -33.94
N TRP A 572 -23.95 -0.88 -32.96
CA TRP A 572 -22.86 -0.38 -32.14
C TRP A 572 -23.08 -0.80 -30.69
N ARG A 573 -22.00 -1.11 -29.96
CA ARG A 573 -22.12 -1.36 -28.52
C ARG A 573 -20.87 -0.94 -27.75
N GLY A 574 -21.09 -0.59 -26.49
CA GLY A 574 -20.04 -0.48 -25.48
C GLY A 574 -20.13 -1.68 -24.53
N VAL A 575 -19.02 -2.40 -24.35
CA VAL A 575 -18.92 -3.52 -23.39
C VAL A 575 -17.88 -3.19 -22.32
N LYS A 576 -18.18 -3.54 -21.07
CA LYS A 576 -17.21 -3.43 -19.98
C LYS A 576 -16.16 -4.52 -20.10
N SER A 577 -14.90 -4.13 -20.19
CA SER A 577 -13.75 -5.03 -20.07
C SER A 577 -13.10 -4.87 -18.70
N TYR A 578 -12.99 -5.97 -17.96
CA TYR A 578 -12.40 -6.02 -16.62
C TYR A 578 -10.90 -6.37 -16.67
N SER A 579 -10.21 -6.03 -17.76
CA SER A 579 -8.74 -6.12 -17.86
C SER A 579 -8.09 -4.75 -17.74
N LEU A 580 -6.85 -4.71 -17.24
CA LEU A 580 -6.06 -3.48 -17.15
C LEU A 580 -5.77 -2.89 -18.55
N PRO A 581 -5.68 -1.56 -18.68
CA PRO A 581 -5.88 -0.55 -17.64
C PRO A 581 -7.38 -0.30 -17.35
N TYR A 582 -7.71 -0.01 -16.09
CA TYR A 582 -9.07 0.40 -15.69
C TYR A 582 -9.21 1.93 -15.80
N THR A 583 -10.31 2.38 -16.40
CA THR A 583 -10.66 3.82 -16.47
C THR A 583 -11.92 4.15 -15.68
N ASN A 584 -12.69 3.12 -15.31
CA ASN A 584 -13.92 3.20 -14.57
C ASN A 584 -13.96 2.08 -13.52
N TYR A 585 -14.91 2.17 -12.60
CA TYR A 585 -15.14 1.17 -11.57
C TYR A 585 -16.63 0.92 -11.42
N GLU A 586 -17.00 -0.32 -11.13
CA GLU A 586 -18.37 -0.61 -10.72
C GLU A 586 -18.76 0.18 -9.47
N ALA A 587 -20.07 0.24 -9.20
CA ALA A 587 -20.63 0.98 -8.09
C ALA A 587 -19.84 0.74 -6.79
N THR A 588 -19.50 1.84 -6.10
CA THR A 588 -18.83 1.79 -4.82
C THR A 588 -19.84 1.51 -3.72
N THR A 589 -19.44 0.69 -2.76
CA THR A 589 -20.18 0.51 -1.50
C THR A 589 -19.39 1.12 -0.38
N THR A 590 -20.01 1.95 0.45
CA THR A 590 -19.39 2.51 1.65
C THR A 590 -19.83 1.72 2.87
N LEU A 591 -18.89 1.53 3.80
CA LEU A 591 -19.10 0.89 5.09
C LEU A 591 -18.47 1.76 6.17
N ASP A 592 -19.03 1.76 7.37
CA ASP A 592 -18.38 2.38 8.52
C ASP A 592 -17.45 1.36 9.18
N ILE A 593 -16.20 1.76 9.40
CA ILE A 593 -15.20 0.96 10.13
C ILE A 593 -14.74 1.71 11.37
N ASN A 594 -14.61 1.01 12.50
CA ASN A 594 -14.00 1.60 13.70
C ASN A 594 -12.57 2.04 13.40
N ASN A 595 -12.16 3.21 13.91
CA ASN A 595 -10.82 3.73 13.71
C ASN A 595 -9.74 2.77 14.24
N SER A 596 -9.98 2.13 15.41
CA SER A 596 -9.11 1.07 15.93
C SER A 596 -9.00 -0.14 15.01
N ALA A 597 -10.07 -0.48 14.28
CA ALA A 597 -10.05 -1.58 13.32
C ALA A 597 -9.23 -1.25 12.07
N THR A 598 -9.06 0.03 11.71
CA THR A 598 -8.20 0.40 10.56
C THR A 598 -6.74 0.03 10.82
N ILE A 599 -6.23 0.22 12.05
CA ILE A 599 -4.89 -0.23 12.43
C ILE A 599 -4.87 -1.75 12.66
N GLY A 600 -5.88 -2.35 13.31
CA GLY A 600 -5.94 -3.81 13.43
C GLY A 600 -5.87 -4.50 12.05
N ASN A 601 -6.55 -3.94 11.05
CA ASN A 601 -6.52 -4.43 9.69
C ASN A 601 -5.16 -4.27 9.00
N ILE A 602 -4.39 -3.20 9.29
CA ILE A 602 -3.04 -3.04 8.73
C ILE A 602 -2.05 -4.04 9.36
N VAL A 603 -2.25 -4.36 10.64
CA VAL A 603 -1.43 -5.34 11.38
C VAL A 603 -1.48 -6.71 10.71
N VAL A 604 -2.68 -7.17 10.34
CA VAL A 604 -2.90 -8.51 9.76
C VAL A 604 -3.06 -8.53 8.24
N GLY A 605 -2.90 -7.38 7.58
CA GLY A 605 -3.06 -7.26 6.12
C GLY A 605 -4.49 -7.48 5.61
N ASN A 606 -5.50 -7.22 6.44
CA ASN A 606 -6.91 -7.34 6.07
C ASN A 606 -7.37 -6.10 5.29
N ARG A 607 -7.69 -6.27 4.00
CA ARG A 607 -8.10 -5.17 3.09
C ARG A 607 -9.62 -5.07 2.87
N SER A 608 -10.42 -5.81 3.65
CA SER A 608 -11.88 -5.91 3.41
C SER A 608 -12.69 -4.69 3.85
N GLY A 609 -12.11 -3.79 4.64
CA GLY A 609 -12.84 -2.72 5.31
C GLY A 609 -13.73 -3.19 6.45
N VAL A 610 -13.62 -4.46 6.86
CA VAL A 610 -14.34 -5.03 8.00
C VAL A 610 -13.33 -5.39 9.08
N ALA A 611 -13.67 -5.11 10.34
CA ALA A 611 -12.85 -5.47 11.48
C ALA A 611 -12.71 -7.00 11.57
N GLY A 612 -11.47 -7.51 11.57
CA GLY A 612 -11.23 -8.94 11.77
C GLY A 612 -9.82 -9.39 11.42
N GLY A 613 -9.50 -10.61 11.86
CA GLY A 613 -8.23 -11.27 11.63
C GLY A 613 -7.14 -10.97 12.66
N TYR A 614 -7.28 -9.89 13.44
CA TYR A 614 -6.37 -9.51 14.52
C TYR A 614 -6.94 -9.88 15.90
N VAL A 615 -6.04 -10.10 16.87
CA VAL A 615 -6.37 -10.32 18.28
C VAL A 615 -6.22 -9.00 19.05
N GLU A 616 -7.32 -8.49 19.59
CA GLU A 616 -7.30 -7.29 20.44
C GLU A 616 -6.92 -7.66 21.89
N ALA A 617 -6.10 -6.81 22.52
CA ALA A 617 -5.75 -6.93 23.92
C ALA A 617 -6.97 -6.70 24.84
N SER A 618 -7.10 -7.53 25.87
CA SER A 618 -8.26 -7.58 26.75
C SER A 618 -7.83 -7.60 28.23
N PRO A 619 -8.42 -6.76 29.09
CA PRO A 619 -9.40 -5.71 28.79
C PRO A 619 -8.75 -4.50 28.10
N ALA A 620 -9.53 -3.69 27.38
CA ALA A 620 -9.04 -2.42 26.85
C ALA A 620 -8.67 -1.46 27.99
N GLY A 621 -7.45 -0.90 27.95
CA GLY A 621 -6.98 0.11 28.90
C GLY A 621 -6.57 -0.36 30.30
N GLY A 622 -6.20 -1.63 30.51
CA GLY A 622 -5.79 -2.12 31.84
C GLY A 622 -5.33 -3.57 31.84
N PRO A 623 -4.81 -4.10 32.97
CA PRO A 623 -3.85 -5.22 32.98
C PRO A 623 -4.31 -6.36 32.07
N TYR A 624 -3.60 -6.46 30.94
CA TYR A 624 -4.00 -7.32 29.84
C TYR A 624 -3.84 -8.78 30.21
N THR A 625 -4.89 -9.54 29.98
CA THR A 625 -4.98 -10.97 30.23
C THR A 625 -4.43 -11.81 29.08
N ASN A 626 -4.26 -11.22 27.90
CA ASN A 626 -3.83 -11.87 26.66
C ASN A 626 -2.75 -11.07 25.89
N ALA A 627 -1.94 -10.27 26.59
CA ALA A 627 -0.91 -9.44 25.94
C ALA A 627 0.14 -10.24 25.16
N ASP A 628 0.32 -11.52 25.47
CA ASP A 628 1.26 -12.44 24.81
C ASP A 628 0.83 -12.83 23.38
N VAL A 629 -0.46 -12.70 23.06
CA VAL A 629 -1.04 -13.05 21.76
C VAL A 629 -1.75 -11.87 21.08
N ALA A 630 -1.70 -10.68 21.67
CA ALA A 630 -2.40 -9.52 21.14
C ALA A 630 -1.63 -8.86 19.98
N ASP A 631 -2.35 -8.61 18.89
CA ASP A 631 -1.89 -7.88 17.72
C ASP A 631 -2.19 -6.37 17.84
N LEU A 632 -3.25 -6.01 18.58
CA LEU A 632 -3.75 -4.65 18.73
C LEU A 632 -4.05 -4.32 20.19
N PHE A 633 -3.45 -3.24 20.68
CA PHE A 633 -3.78 -2.63 21.97
C PHE A 633 -4.63 -1.39 21.75
N VAL A 634 -5.82 -1.37 22.36
CA VAL A 634 -6.75 -0.23 22.29
C VAL A 634 -6.80 0.45 23.65
N LEU A 635 -6.33 1.70 23.71
CA LEU A 635 -6.21 2.49 24.93
C LEU A 635 -7.21 3.66 24.91
N PRO A 636 -7.97 3.90 25.99
CA PRO A 636 -8.84 5.07 26.08
C PRO A 636 -8.05 6.38 26.24
N ASP A 637 -6.85 6.30 26.81
CA ASP A 637 -5.96 7.43 26.97
C ASP A 637 -4.50 6.97 27.04
N TYR A 638 -3.62 7.97 27.04
CA TYR A 638 -2.17 7.80 27.05
C TYR A 638 -1.58 7.50 28.42
N THR A 639 -2.37 7.60 29.51
CA THR A 639 -1.87 7.30 30.85
C THR A 639 -1.72 5.80 31.08
N ASN A 640 -2.45 4.98 30.31
CA ASN A 640 -2.30 3.53 30.31
C ASN A 640 -1.07 3.03 29.53
N PHE A 641 -0.28 3.95 28.98
CA PHE A 641 0.97 3.65 28.27
C PHE A 641 2.20 3.60 29.21
N SER A 642 2.08 4.12 30.45
CA SER A 642 3.19 4.24 31.40
C SER A 642 3.49 2.98 32.19
#